data_AF-F4GXY1-F1
#
_entry.id   AF-F4GXY1-F1
#
_cell.length_a   1.000
_cell.length_b   1.000
_cell.length_c   1.000
_cell.angle_alpha   90.00
_cell.angle_beta   90.00
_cell.angle_gamma   90.00
#
_symmetry.space_group_name_H-M   'P 1'
#
loop_
_entity.id
_entity.type
_entity.pdbx_description
1 polymer ?
#
loop_
_entity_poly.entity_id
_entity_poly.type
_entity_poly.pdbx_seq_one_letter_code
_entity_poly.pdbx_strand_id
1 'polypeptide(L)'
;MIELSLALGKTLDELRQMPESDFRLYQRYYAKQPFGNWRSDYNAARIAQSMAGGKLQDLMPFWFEADPEEAANEAFEDLFAGAVQI
;
A
#
# COMPACT_ATOMS: atom_id res chain seq x y z
N MET A 1 -13.72 8.92 7.81
CA MET A 1 -14.94 8.49 7.08
C MET A 1 -14.98 9.05 5.66
N ILE A 2 -14.73 10.35 5.46
CA ILE A 2 -14.67 10.98 4.13
C ILE A 2 -13.55 10.37 3.25
N GLU A 3 -12.37 10.12 3.82
CA GLU A 3 -11.26 9.50 3.07
C GLU A 3 -11.57 8.07 2.61
N LEU A 4 -12.21 7.27 3.49
CA LEU A 4 -12.65 5.92 3.14
C LEU A 4 -13.72 5.95 2.04
N SER A 5 -14.64 6.92 2.06
CA SER A 5 -15.64 7.09 0.99
C SER A 5 -15.01 7.42 -0.36
N LEU A 6 -14.01 8.30 -0.37
CA LEU A 6 -13.27 8.67 -1.57
C LEU A 6 -12.44 7.50 -2.10
N ALA A 7 -11.78 6.75 -1.21
CA ALA A 7 -10.97 5.61 -1.57
C ALA A 7 -11.78 4.44 -2.14
N LEU A 8 -12.97 4.18 -1.59
CA LEU A 8 -13.86 3.12 -2.05
C LEU A 8 -14.72 3.53 -3.25
N GLY A 9 -14.69 4.82 -3.65
CA GLY A 9 -15.57 5.36 -4.69
C GLY A 9 -17.06 5.29 -4.32
N LYS A 10 -17.38 5.31 -3.02
CA LYS A 10 -18.74 5.22 -2.47
C LYS A 10 -19.15 6.55 -1.87
N THR A 11 -20.45 6.84 -1.92
CA THR A 11 -21.02 7.97 -1.19
C THR A 11 -21.02 7.70 0.32
N LEU A 12 -21.18 8.76 1.11
CA LEU A 12 -21.28 8.63 2.57
C LEU A 12 -22.50 7.80 3.00
N ASP A 13 -23.61 7.87 2.24
CA ASP A 13 -24.82 7.11 2.56
C ASP A 13 -24.68 5.63 2.22
N GLU A 14 -24.03 5.28 1.10
CA GLU A 14 -23.70 3.88 0.79
C GLU A 14 -22.76 3.27 1.84
N LEU A 15 -21.85 4.07 2.39
CA LEU A 15 -20.96 3.63 3.47
C LEU A 15 -21.68 3.42 4.80
N ARG A 16 -22.70 4.22 5.11
CA ARG A 16 -23.53 4.04 6.30
C ARG A 16 -24.42 2.80 6.21
N GLN A 17 -24.82 2.43 5.00
CA GLN A 17 -25.63 1.23 4.75
C GLN A 17 -24.79 -0.05 4.66
N MET A 18 -23.46 0.06 4.70
CA MET A 18 -22.56 -1.08 4.65
C MET A 18 -22.65 -1.91 5.94
N PRO A 19 -22.62 -3.27 5.84
CA PRO A 19 -22.50 -4.12 7.01
C PRO A 19 -21.26 -3.76 7.84
N GLU A 20 -21.39 -3.78 9.17
CA GLU A 20 -20.29 -3.36 10.05
C GLU A 20 -19.05 -4.25 9.93
N SER A 21 -19.23 -5.54 9.61
CA SER A 21 -18.13 -6.47 9.30
C SER A 21 -17.26 -5.95 8.15
N ASP A 22 -17.90 -5.55 7.06
CA ASP A 22 -17.25 -5.16 5.82
C ASP A 22 -16.63 -3.78 6.00
N PHE A 23 -17.34 -2.87 6.67
CA PHE A 23 -16.82 -1.56 7.02
C PHE A 23 -15.53 -1.66 7.85
N ARG A 24 -15.51 -2.53 8.87
CA ARG A 24 -14.30 -2.79 9.68
C ARG A 24 -13.18 -3.45 8.87
N LEU A 25 -13.52 -4.35 7.94
CA LEU A 25 -12.55 -4.96 7.04
C LEU A 25 -11.90 -3.89 6.15
N TYR A 26 -12.71 -3.04 5.51
CA TYR A 26 -12.20 -1.95 4.67
C TYR A 26 -11.43 -0.91 5.48
N GLN A 27 -11.82 -0.61 6.71
CA GLN A 27 -11.01 0.25 7.59
C GLN A 27 -9.63 -0.36 7.88
N ARG A 28 -9.56 -1.66 8.21
CA ARG A 28 -8.29 -2.34 8.46
C ARG A 28 -7.45 -2.44 7.20
N TYR A 29 -8.09 -2.74 6.07
CA TYR A 29 -7.45 -2.75 4.76
C TYR A 29 -6.89 -1.37 4.45
N TYR A 30 -7.68 -0.30 4.59
CA TYR A 30 -7.24 1.08 4.37
C TYR A 30 -6.17 1.57 5.35
N ALA A 31 -6.16 1.06 6.58
CA ALA A 31 -5.11 1.35 7.56
C ALA A 31 -3.78 0.66 7.22
N LYS A 32 -3.83 -0.54 6.60
CA LYS A 32 -2.66 -1.25 6.08
C LYS A 32 -2.25 -0.75 4.69
N GLN A 33 -3.21 -0.33 3.88
CA GLN A 33 -3.03 0.14 2.53
C GLN A 33 -2.44 1.55 2.58
N PRO A 34 -1.24 1.74 2.04
CA PRO A 34 -0.61 3.05 2.15
C PRO A 34 -1.12 4.07 1.11
N PHE A 35 -2.02 3.65 0.22
CA PHE A 35 -2.55 4.44 -0.90
C PHE A 35 -3.27 5.73 -0.47
N GLY A 36 -3.48 5.93 0.84
CA GLY A 36 -4.19 7.06 1.43
C GLY A 36 -3.57 8.44 1.18
N ASN A 37 -2.25 8.58 1.00
CA ASN A 37 -1.62 9.90 0.75
C ASN A 37 -0.52 9.91 -0.32
N TRP A 38 -0.18 8.73 -0.85
CA TRP A 38 0.97 8.59 -1.73
C TRP A 38 0.87 9.33 -3.06
N ARG A 39 -0.34 9.66 -3.55
CA ARG A 39 -0.45 10.48 -4.77
C ARG A 39 0.15 11.88 -4.57
N SER A 40 -0.02 12.44 -3.38
CA SER A 40 0.56 13.73 -3.02
C SER A 40 2.07 13.57 -2.81
N ASP A 41 2.48 12.55 -2.05
CA ASP A 41 3.89 12.31 -1.73
C ASP A 41 4.71 11.94 -2.99
N TYR A 42 4.14 11.13 -3.89
CA TYR A 42 4.73 10.81 -5.19
C TYR A 42 4.83 12.04 -6.09
N ASN A 43 3.81 12.90 -6.12
CA ASN A 43 3.89 14.16 -6.86
C ASN A 43 4.96 15.08 -6.28
N ALA A 44 5.03 15.20 -4.96
CA ALA A 44 6.06 15.98 -4.28
C ALA A 44 7.47 15.41 -4.56
N ALA A 45 7.64 14.10 -4.50
CA ALA A 45 8.88 13.41 -4.84
C ALA A 45 9.25 13.62 -6.30
N ARG A 46 8.29 13.60 -7.23
CA ARG A 46 8.53 13.87 -8.66
C ARG A 46 8.94 15.33 -8.91
N ILE A 47 8.34 16.28 -8.19
CA ILE A 47 8.73 17.69 -8.24
C ILE A 47 10.14 17.85 -7.66
N ALA A 48 10.42 17.28 -6.49
CA ALA A 48 11.74 17.29 -5.87
C ALA A 48 12.81 16.66 -6.78
N GLN A 49 12.50 15.54 -7.42
CA GLN A 49 13.35 14.90 -8.43
C GLN A 49 13.66 15.84 -9.60
N SER A 50 12.64 16.55 -10.10
CA SER A 50 12.83 17.50 -11.21
C SER A 50 13.71 18.72 -10.83
N MET A 51 13.75 19.08 -9.55
CA MET A 51 14.50 20.23 -9.04
C MET A 51 15.92 19.88 -8.60
N ALA A 52 16.08 18.79 -7.86
CA ALA A 52 17.33 18.38 -7.22
C ALA A 52 18.10 17.30 -8.00
N GLY A 53 17.45 16.62 -8.96
CA GLY A 53 17.99 15.42 -9.59
C GLY A 53 17.93 14.19 -8.67
N GLY A 54 18.30 13.02 -9.20
CA GLY A 54 18.30 11.74 -8.46
C GLY A 54 17.22 10.75 -8.90
N LYS A 55 17.22 9.56 -8.29
CA LYS A 55 16.19 8.53 -8.56
C LYS A 55 15.00 8.76 -7.63
N LEU A 56 13.80 8.54 -8.17
CA LEU A 56 12.57 8.65 -7.39
C LEU A 56 12.52 7.67 -6.20
N GLN A 57 13.21 6.54 -6.34
CA GLN A 57 13.38 5.52 -5.31
C GLN A 57 14.08 6.05 -4.06
N ASP A 58 15.04 6.96 -4.23
CA ASP A 58 15.79 7.54 -3.12
C ASP A 58 14.95 8.53 -2.31
N LEU A 59 13.91 9.10 -2.93
CA LEU A 59 12.98 10.06 -2.32
C LEU A 59 11.77 9.37 -1.67
N MET A 60 11.53 8.09 -2.00
CA MET A 60 10.38 7.31 -1.55
C MET A 60 10.82 5.89 -1.12
N PRO A 61 11.70 5.76 -0.10
CA PRO A 61 12.29 4.47 0.29
C PRO A 61 11.24 3.45 0.76
N PHE A 62 10.22 3.92 1.50
CA PHE A 62 9.11 3.10 1.98
C PHE A 62 8.21 2.50 0.88
N TRP A 63 8.40 2.90 -0.39
CA TRP A 63 7.62 2.39 -1.52
C TRP A 63 8.24 1.12 -2.15
N PHE A 64 9.53 0.93 -1.92
CA PHE A 64 10.32 -0.17 -2.48
C PHE A 64 10.86 -1.11 -1.39
N GLU A 65 10.64 -0.77 -0.12
CA GLU A 65 10.84 -1.71 0.98
C GLU A 65 9.80 -2.83 0.85
N ALA A 66 10.29 -4.03 0.53
CA ALA A 66 9.46 -5.23 0.61
C ALA A 66 8.98 -5.39 2.06
N ASP A 67 7.69 -5.68 2.24
CA ASP A 67 7.16 -5.98 3.56
C ASP A 67 8.00 -7.14 4.13
N PRO A 68 8.64 -7.00 5.30
CA PRO A 68 9.53 -8.03 5.83
C PRO A 68 8.83 -9.39 5.97
N GLU A 69 7.51 -9.43 6.16
CA GLU A 69 6.74 -10.69 6.13
C GLU A 69 6.63 -11.29 4.72
N GLU A 70 6.45 -10.46 3.70
CA GLU A 70 6.30 -10.89 2.30
C GLU A 70 7.65 -11.36 1.74
N ALA A 71 8.74 -10.65 2.07
CA ALA A 71 10.11 -11.06 1.75
C ALA A 71 10.53 -12.35 2.47
N ALA A 72 10.08 -12.56 3.72
CA ALA A 72 10.34 -13.80 4.46
C ALA A 72 9.58 -15.00 3.86
N ASN A 73 8.34 -14.77 3.40
CA ASN A 73 7.55 -15.81 2.74
C ASN A 73 8.14 -16.19 1.37
N GLU A 74 8.57 -15.23 0.56
CA GLU A 74 9.28 -15.51 -0.70
C GLU A 74 10.57 -16.32 -0.47
N ALA A 75 11.38 -15.93 0.52
CA ALA A 75 12.60 -16.66 0.87
C ALA A 75 12.32 -18.08 1.38
N PHE A 76 11.19 -18.28 2.07
CA PHE A 76 10.76 -19.59 2.56
C PHE A 76 10.27 -20.49 1.42
N GLU A 77 9.50 -19.95 0.48
CA GLU A 77 9.04 -20.66 -0.73
C GLU A 77 10.24 -21.10 -1.61
N ASP A 78 11.22 -20.23 -1.83
CA ASP A 78 12.44 -20.56 -2.58
C ASP A 78 13.25 -21.69 -1.92
N LEU A 79 13.34 -21.70 -0.59
CA LEU A 79 13.99 -22.77 0.17
C LEU A 79 13.27 -24.12 -0.02
N PHE A 80 11.94 -24.13 -0.01
CA PHE A 80 11.15 -25.34 -0.24
C PHE A 80 11.23 -25.81 -1.70
N ALA A 81 11.22 -24.89 -2.67
CA ALA A 81 11.38 -25.21 -4.08
C ALA A 81 12.73 -25.90 -4.36
N GLY A 82 13.81 -25.46 -3.70
CA GLY A 82 15.12 -26.10 -3.77
C GLY A 82 15.18 -27.48 -3.10
N ALA A 83 14.39 -27.70 -2.04
CA ALA A 83 14.35 -28.97 -1.31
C ALA A 83 13.53 -30.08 -2.01
N VAL A 84 12.55 -29.70 -2.85
CA VAL A 84 11.70 -30.65 -3.59
C VAL A 84 12.38 -31.16 -4.89
N GLN A 85 13.46 -30.52 -5.34
CA GLN A 85 14.23 -30.94 -6.52
C GLN A 85 15.32 -31.99 -6.25
N ILE A 86 15.38 -32.57 -5.04
CA ILE A 86 16.30 -33.65 -4.65
C ILE A 86 15.57 -34.99 -4.55
#